data_AF-A0A5Q0L7Q8-F1
#
_entry.id   AF-A0A5Q0L7Q8-F1
#
_cell.length_a   1.000
_cell.length_b   1.000
_cell.length_c   1.000
_cell.angle_alpha   90.00
_cell.angle_beta   90.00
_cell.angle_gamma   90.00
#
_symmetry.space_group_name_H-M   'P 1'
#
loop_
_entity.id
_entity.type
_entity.pdbx_description
1 polymer ?
#
loop_
_entity_poly.entity_id
_entity_poly.type
_entity_poly.pdbx_seq_one_letter_code
_entity_poly.pdbx_strand_id
1 'polypeptide(L)'
;MTEATAHARPGGRSAKVRAAVHHAVEELVTEEPVEALTIPVIAARAGVHATTVYRRWGSVAQLLNDVATSRFSGDVVVPDTGSLSGDLERWMGDVATDLADPDVLALMRAAIGSGPEGGCACSADRHAQLGAIIEREQTRGGEVPSVGRAIDTLLGPLYYRAIFSAQPASSEWARGLVATLLAAIRREAPLGPGGSPTG
;
A
#
# COMPACT_ATOMS: atom_id res chain seq x y z
N MET A 1 -27.46 -46.23 12.74
CA MET A 1 -28.42 -45.34 12.06
C MET A 1 -28.80 -44.31 13.11
N THR A 2 -28.26 -43.10 13.12
CA THR A 2 -28.39 -42.10 12.04
C THR A 2 -27.22 -41.12 12.11
N GLU A 3 -26.58 -40.87 10.98
CA GLU A 3 -25.46 -39.96 10.79
C GLU A 3 -26.00 -38.54 10.60
N ALA A 4 -25.64 -37.62 11.50
CA ALA A 4 -26.02 -36.22 11.40
C ALA A 4 -25.02 -35.50 10.48
N THR A 5 -25.43 -35.25 9.23
CA THR A 5 -24.67 -34.42 8.28
C THR A 5 -24.52 -33.00 8.81
N ALA A 6 -23.29 -32.62 9.17
CA ALA A 6 -22.94 -31.27 9.57
C ALA A 6 -23.18 -30.29 8.42
N HIS A 7 -24.09 -29.35 8.65
CA HIS A 7 -24.43 -28.26 7.72
C HIS A 7 -23.20 -27.34 7.54
N ALA A 8 -22.57 -27.40 6.38
CA ALA A 8 -21.45 -26.52 6.03
C ALA A 8 -21.88 -25.04 6.13
N ARG A 9 -21.18 -24.27 6.96
CA ARG A 9 -21.46 -22.83 7.13
C ARG A 9 -21.31 -22.10 5.78
N PRO A 10 -22.17 -21.11 5.43
CA PRO A 10 -22.21 -20.49 4.10
C PRO A 10 -20.92 -19.76 3.66
N GLY A 11 -20.00 -19.48 4.58
CA GLY A 11 -18.78 -18.71 4.33
C GLY A 11 -17.85 -19.32 3.28
N GLY A 12 -17.82 -20.66 3.16
CA GLY A 12 -16.91 -21.35 2.22
C GLY A 12 -17.19 -21.04 0.75
N ARG A 13 -18.47 -20.90 0.36
CA ARG A 13 -18.85 -20.57 -1.02
C ARG A 13 -18.57 -19.10 -1.34
N SER A 14 -18.85 -18.20 -0.39
CA SER A 14 -18.59 -16.77 -0.55
C SER A 14 -17.09 -16.45 -0.63
N ALA A 15 -16.26 -17.15 0.15
CA ALA A 15 -14.81 -17.02 0.09
C ALA A 15 -14.23 -17.53 -1.25
N LYS A 16 -14.70 -18.69 -1.74
CA LYS A 16 -14.30 -19.22 -3.05
C LYS A 16 -14.66 -18.26 -4.20
N VAL A 17 -15.86 -17.68 -4.18
CA VAL A 17 -16.26 -16.67 -5.18
C VAL A 17 -15.38 -15.43 -5.11
N ARG A 18 -15.07 -14.94 -3.91
CA ARG A 18 -14.14 -13.80 -3.74
C ARG A 18 -12.78 -14.12 -4.35
N ALA A 19 -12.19 -15.26 -3.99
CA ALA A 19 -10.88 -15.68 -4.50
C ALA A 19 -10.86 -15.82 -6.02
N ALA A 20 -11.88 -16.43 -6.63
CA ALA A 20 -11.97 -16.58 -8.08
C ALA A 20 -12.07 -15.22 -8.80
N VAL A 21 -12.86 -14.29 -8.25
CA VAL A 21 -12.97 -12.94 -8.81
C VAL A 21 -11.68 -12.14 -8.64
N HIS A 22 -11.03 -12.25 -7.47
CA HIS A 22 -9.74 -11.58 -7.23
C HIS A 22 -8.67 -12.06 -8.21
N HIS A 23 -8.55 -13.38 -8.37
CA HIS A 23 -7.61 -13.97 -9.32
C HIS A 23 -7.87 -13.54 -10.77
N ALA A 24 -9.14 -13.52 -11.19
CA ALA A 24 -9.51 -13.04 -12.52
C ALA A 24 -9.12 -11.57 -12.75
N VAL A 25 -9.23 -10.72 -11.73
CA VAL A 25 -8.79 -9.33 -11.81
C VAL A 25 -7.27 -9.26 -11.97
N GLU A 26 -6.51 -10.00 -11.16
CA GLU A 26 -5.05 -10.06 -11.24
C GLU A 26 -4.55 -10.48 -12.62
N GLU A 27 -5.18 -11.49 -13.25
CA GLU A 27 -4.85 -11.87 -14.62
C GLU A 27 -5.18 -10.73 -15.61
N LEU A 28 -6.41 -10.21 -15.56
CA LEU A 28 -6.89 -9.24 -16.54
C LEU A 28 -6.13 -7.91 -16.50
N VAL A 29 -5.68 -7.43 -15.32
CA VAL A 29 -4.91 -6.17 -15.23
C VAL A 29 -3.52 -6.29 -15.88
N THR A 30 -3.01 -7.52 -16.07
CA THR A 30 -1.72 -7.76 -16.75
C THR A 30 -1.89 -8.00 -18.25
N GLU A 31 -3.07 -8.45 -18.69
CA GLU A 31 -3.36 -8.81 -20.08
C GLU A 31 -3.98 -7.66 -20.89
N GLU A 32 -4.82 -6.84 -20.26
CA GLU A 32 -5.70 -5.89 -20.94
C GLU A 32 -5.50 -4.46 -20.43
N PRO A 33 -5.75 -3.43 -21.27
CA PRO A 33 -5.78 -2.05 -20.82
C PRO A 33 -6.92 -1.83 -19.81
N VAL A 34 -6.74 -0.89 -18.88
CA VAL A 34 -7.67 -0.62 -17.77
C VAL A 34 -9.08 -0.31 -18.27
N GLU A 35 -9.20 0.35 -19.41
CA GLU A 35 -10.47 0.74 -20.04
C GLU A 35 -11.29 -0.47 -20.51
N ALA A 36 -10.64 -1.63 -20.75
CA ALA A 36 -11.31 -2.87 -21.12
C ALA A 36 -11.84 -3.64 -19.89
N LEU A 37 -11.42 -3.28 -18.68
CA LEU A 37 -11.86 -3.92 -17.45
C LEU A 37 -13.30 -3.54 -17.11
N THR A 38 -14.21 -4.48 -17.30
CA THR A 38 -15.63 -4.34 -16.94
C THR A 38 -16.10 -5.49 -16.06
N ILE A 39 -17.13 -5.26 -15.25
CA ILE A 39 -17.72 -6.31 -14.40
C ILE A 39 -18.14 -7.56 -15.21
N PRO A 40 -18.76 -7.46 -16.40
CA PRO A 40 -19.06 -8.64 -17.22
C PRO A 40 -17.82 -9.41 -17.66
N VAL A 41 -16.75 -8.72 -18.09
CA VAL A 41 -15.48 -9.35 -18.50
C VAL A 41 -14.84 -10.11 -17.33
N ILE A 42 -14.77 -9.46 -16.16
CA ILE A 42 -14.22 -10.06 -14.93
C ILE A 42 -15.06 -11.26 -14.49
N ALA A 43 -16.39 -11.14 -14.52
CA ALA A 43 -17.29 -12.22 -14.13
C ALA A 43 -17.14 -13.45 -15.05
N ALA A 44 -17.02 -13.21 -16.37
CA ALA A 44 -16.78 -14.27 -17.33
C ALA A 44 -15.45 -15.00 -17.07
N ARG A 45 -14.36 -14.25 -16.83
CA ARG A 45 -13.04 -14.82 -16.49
C ARG A 45 -13.09 -15.62 -15.19
N ALA A 46 -13.75 -15.10 -14.16
CA ALA A 46 -13.89 -15.76 -12.87
C ALA A 46 -14.86 -16.96 -12.87
N GLY A 47 -15.57 -17.21 -13.98
CA GLY A 47 -16.58 -18.27 -14.07
C GLY A 47 -17.79 -18.04 -13.16
N VAL A 48 -18.15 -16.79 -12.89
CA VAL A 48 -19.28 -16.42 -12.03
C VAL A 48 -20.28 -15.54 -12.77
N HIS A 49 -21.52 -15.49 -12.27
CA HIS A 49 -22.54 -14.63 -12.87
C HIS A 49 -22.29 -13.15 -12.55
N ALA A 50 -22.42 -12.24 -13.53
CA ALA A 50 -22.15 -10.81 -13.35
C ALA A 50 -22.94 -10.16 -12.21
N THR A 51 -24.20 -10.55 -12.00
CA THR A 51 -25.01 -10.06 -10.86
C THR A 51 -24.42 -10.40 -9.49
N THR A 52 -23.63 -11.48 -9.38
CA THR A 52 -22.91 -11.83 -8.16
C THR A 52 -21.80 -10.82 -7.86
N VAL A 53 -21.12 -10.35 -8.90
CA VAL A 53 -20.05 -9.36 -8.78
C VAL A 53 -20.66 -7.98 -8.49
N TYR A 54 -21.67 -7.55 -9.25
CA TYR A 54 -22.37 -6.28 -9.01
C TYR A 54 -22.93 -6.17 -7.59
N ARG A 55 -23.59 -7.22 -7.07
CA ARG A 55 -24.17 -7.19 -5.72
C ARG A 55 -23.11 -7.01 -4.62
N ARG A 56 -21.89 -7.51 -4.83
CA ARG A 56 -20.85 -7.53 -3.80
C ARG A 56 -19.94 -6.31 -3.86
N TRP A 57 -19.54 -5.89 -5.06
CA TRP A 57 -18.58 -4.81 -5.23
C TRP A 57 -19.19 -3.55 -5.83
N GLY A 58 -20.34 -3.60 -6.51
CA GLY A 58 -20.98 -2.42 -7.09
C GLY A 58 -20.29 -1.88 -8.37
N SER A 59 -18.98 -1.65 -8.31
CA SER A 59 -18.17 -1.09 -9.41
C SER A 59 -16.83 -1.80 -9.58
N VAL A 60 -16.18 -1.57 -10.72
CA VAL A 60 -14.81 -2.05 -10.97
C VAL A 60 -13.81 -1.38 -10.03
N ALA A 61 -13.99 -0.09 -9.73
CA ALA A 61 -13.14 0.65 -8.79
C ALA A 61 -13.14 0.01 -7.40
N GLN A 62 -14.33 -0.29 -6.86
CA GLN A 62 -14.48 -0.94 -5.56
C GLN A 62 -13.91 -2.37 -5.55
N LEU A 63 -14.00 -3.09 -6.67
CA LEU A 63 -13.39 -4.40 -6.81
C LEU A 63 -11.86 -4.32 -6.87
N LEU A 64 -11.29 -3.45 -7.68
CA LEU A 64 -9.84 -3.23 -7.75
C LEU A 64 -9.27 -2.84 -6.39
N ASN A 65 -9.98 -1.99 -5.65
CA ASN A 65 -9.60 -1.61 -4.29
C ASN A 65 -9.62 -2.81 -3.34
N ASP A 66 -10.64 -3.68 -3.40
CA ASP A 66 -10.70 -4.89 -2.55
C ASP A 66 -9.61 -5.92 -2.90
N VAL A 67 -9.25 -6.04 -4.18
CA VAL A 67 -8.11 -6.88 -4.62
C VAL A 67 -6.80 -6.29 -4.12
N ALA A 68 -6.60 -4.98 -4.28
CA ALA A 68 -5.42 -4.25 -3.79
C ALA A 68 -5.29 -4.42 -2.28
N THR A 69 -6.34 -4.15 -1.50
CA THR A 69 -6.37 -4.42 -0.06
C THR A 69 -5.97 -5.86 0.22
N SER A 70 -6.59 -6.85 -0.43
CA SER A 70 -6.27 -8.25 -0.17
C SER A 70 -4.81 -8.61 -0.45
N ARG A 71 -4.15 -7.93 -1.39
CA ARG A 71 -2.74 -8.13 -1.72
C ARG A 71 -1.79 -7.40 -0.76
N PHE A 72 -2.19 -6.24 -0.24
CA PHE A 72 -1.38 -5.44 0.69
C PHE A 72 -1.68 -5.72 2.18
N SER A 73 -2.80 -6.36 2.52
CA SER A 73 -3.21 -6.71 3.89
C SER A 73 -2.51 -7.94 4.47
N GLY A 74 -1.21 -8.12 4.22
CA GLY A 74 -0.38 -9.04 5.00
C GLY A 74 -0.25 -8.54 6.44
N ASP A 75 0.20 -9.38 7.38
CA ASP A 75 0.59 -8.93 8.72
C ASP A 75 1.71 -7.90 8.57
N VAL A 76 1.32 -6.63 8.59
CA VAL A 76 2.20 -5.49 8.46
C VAL A 76 3.04 -5.43 9.72
N VAL A 77 4.24 -5.99 9.65
CA VAL A 77 5.25 -5.82 10.69
C VAL A 77 5.90 -4.47 10.46
N VAL A 78 5.45 -3.45 11.19
CA VAL A 78 6.18 -2.18 11.28
C VAL A 78 7.59 -2.50 11.79
N PRO A 79 8.66 -2.25 10.99
CA PRO A 79 10.01 -2.60 11.38
C PRO A 79 10.37 -2.02 12.75
N ASP A 80 11.08 -2.76 13.61
CA ASP A 80 11.68 -2.21 14.81
C ASP A 80 13.17 -2.55 14.88
N THR A 81 13.97 -1.62 14.41
CA THR A 81 15.43 -1.69 14.37
C THR A 81 16.09 -0.94 15.52
N GLY A 82 15.29 -0.27 16.36
CA GLY A 82 15.78 0.59 17.44
C GLY A 82 16.17 2.03 17.02
N SER A 83 15.95 2.43 15.76
CA SER A 83 16.19 3.80 15.30
C SER A 83 15.24 4.21 14.19
N LEU A 84 14.87 5.49 14.14
CA LEU A 84 14.08 6.03 13.02
C LEU A 84 14.70 5.75 11.66
N SER A 85 16.02 5.88 11.53
CA SER A 85 16.72 5.64 10.26
C SER A 85 16.55 4.20 9.79
N GLY A 86 16.84 3.23 10.66
CA GLY A 86 16.71 1.81 10.28
C GLY A 86 15.26 1.41 10.02
N ASP A 87 14.32 1.98 10.76
CA ASP A 87 12.89 1.70 10.59
C ASP A 87 12.39 2.23 9.24
N LEU A 88 12.72 3.49 8.91
CA LEU A 88 12.36 4.11 7.64
C LEU A 88 13.05 3.45 6.44
N GLU A 89 14.33 3.09 6.56
CA GLU A 89 15.06 2.44 5.47
C GLU A 89 14.49 1.07 5.14
N ARG A 90 14.22 0.25 6.17
CA ARG A 90 13.61 -1.07 5.98
C ARG A 90 12.21 -0.94 5.39
N TRP A 91 11.39 -0.09 5.99
CA TRP A 91 10.01 0.13 5.52
C TRP A 91 9.97 0.67 4.08
N MET A 92 10.79 1.67 3.75
CA MET A 92 10.87 2.20 2.38
C MET A 92 11.43 1.19 1.38
N GLY A 93 12.32 0.30 1.81
CA GLY A 93 12.81 -0.82 1.01
C GLY A 93 11.69 -1.82 0.67
N ASP A 94 10.85 -2.14 1.66
CA ASP A 94 9.68 -3.02 1.46
C ASP A 94 8.68 -2.38 0.50
N VAL A 95 8.34 -1.08 0.70
CA VAL A 95 7.46 -0.34 -0.21
C VAL A 95 8.03 -0.28 -1.64
N ALA A 96 9.34 -0.04 -1.78
CA ALA A 96 10.01 -0.03 -3.07
C ALA A 96 9.98 -1.40 -3.76
N THR A 97 10.10 -2.49 -3.00
CA THR A 97 10.00 -3.86 -3.50
C THR A 97 8.59 -4.14 -4.01
N ASP A 98 7.56 -3.74 -3.25
CA ASP A 98 6.17 -3.87 -3.68
C ASP A 98 5.92 -3.10 -4.97
N LEU A 99 6.42 -1.87 -5.09
CA LEU A 99 6.27 -1.03 -6.28
C LEU A 99 7.10 -1.50 -7.49
N ALA A 100 8.06 -2.39 -7.28
CA ALA A 100 8.83 -3.02 -8.35
C ALA A 100 8.16 -4.29 -8.90
N ASP A 101 7.18 -4.86 -8.20
CA ASP A 101 6.37 -5.97 -8.69
C ASP A 101 5.44 -5.45 -9.82
N PRO A 102 5.56 -5.97 -11.05
CA PRO A 102 4.75 -5.52 -12.18
C PRO A 102 3.25 -5.74 -11.97
N ASP A 103 2.85 -6.81 -11.25
CA ASP A 103 1.45 -7.13 -11.01
C ASP A 103 0.84 -6.15 -10.01
N VAL A 104 1.60 -5.81 -8.96
CA VAL A 104 1.26 -4.76 -8.00
C VAL A 104 1.11 -3.42 -8.72
N LEU A 105 2.05 -3.08 -9.59
CA LEU A 105 2.05 -1.80 -10.28
C LEU A 105 0.90 -1.70 -11.30
N ALA A 106 0.59 -2.78 -12.01
CA ALA A 106 -0.55 -2.87 -12.91
C ALA A 106 -1.87 -2.68 -12.15
N LEU A 107 -2.03 -3.37 -11.01
CA LEU A 107 -3.21 -3.23 -10.16
C LEU A 107 -3.36 -1.81 -9.60
N MET A 108 -2.26 -1.19 -9.13
CA MET A 108 -2.29 0.20 -8.66
C MET A 108 -2.67 1.18 -9.77
N ARG A 109 -2.10 1.03 -10.98
CA ARG A 109 -2.45 1.87 -12.14
C ARG A 109 -3.91 1.70 -12.54
N ALA A 110 -4.43 0.47 -12.54
CA ALA A 110 -5.83 0.19 -12.79
C ALA A 110 -6.74 0.85 -11.75
N ALA A 111 -6.37 0.73 -10.47
CA ALA A 111 -7.11 1.33 -9.38
C ALA A 111 -7.15 2.87 -9.49
N ILE A 112 -6.00 3.52 -9.76
CA ILE A 112 -5.94 4.97 -10.00
C ILE A 112 -6.76 5.39 -11.23
N GLY A 113 -6.66 4.64 -12.33
CA GLY A 113 -7.41 4.90 -13.57
C GLY A 113 -8.93 4.75 -13.40
N SER A 114 -9.38 3.97 -12.42
CA SER A 114 -10.80 3.77 -12.13
C SER A 114 -11.49 4.95 -11.43
N GLY A 115 -10.73 5.98 -11.04
CA GLY A 115 -11.24 7.23 -10.47
C GLY A 115 -10.81 7.48 -9.02
N PRO A 116 -11.30 8.57 -8.39
CA PRO A 116 -10.86 9.00 -7.05
C PRO A 116 -11.08 7.96 -5.95
N GLU A 117 -12.06 7.08 -6.12
CA GLU A 117 -12.38 6.02 -5.16
C GLU A 117 -11.42 4.82 -5.24
N GLY A 118 -10.65 4.68 -6.32
CA GLY A 118 -9.77 3.53 -6.53
C GLY A 118 -8.38 3.66 -5.91
N GLY A 119 -7.91 4.87 -5.58
CA GLY A 119 -6.56 5.10 -5.03
C GLY A 119 -6.40 4.89 -3.51
N CYS A 120 -7.39 4.34 -2.80
CA CYS A 120 -7.52 4.56 -1.35
C CYS A 120 -6.88 3.47 -0.45
N ALA A 121 -6.95 2.18 -0.81
CA ALA A 121 -6.60 1.11 0.15
C ALA A 121 -5.15 1.13 0.63
N CYS A 122 -4.17 1.14 -0.28
CA CYS A 122 -2.77 1.15 0.12
C CYS A 122 -2.39 2.45 0.85
N SER A 123 -3.06 3.56 0.55
CA SER A 123 -2.75 4.85 1.17
C SER A 123 -2.95 4.82 2.68
N ALA A 124 -4.13 4.36 3.14
CA ALA A 124 -4.46 4.34 4.57
C ALA A 124 -3.48 3.46 5.37
N ASP A 125 -3.15 2.27 4.87
CA ASP A 125 -2.22 1.35 5.53
C ASP A 125 -0.81 1.94 5.61
N ARG A 126 -0.33 2.58 4.53
CA ARG A 126 1.00 3.24 4.52
C ARG A 126 1.05 4.44 5.47
N HIS A 127 -0.04 5.21 5.58
CA HIS A 127 -0.14 6.31 6.55
C HIS A 127 -0.09 5.77 7.99
N ALA A 128 -0.84 4.71 8.28
CA ALA A 128 -0.85 4.09 9.60
C ALA A 128 0.51 3.52 9.99
N GLN A 129 1.17 2.81 9.06
CA GLN A 129 2.53 2.28 9.22
C GLN A 129 3.54 3.37 9.55
N LEU A 130 3.57 4.43 8.74
CA LEU A 130 4.50 5.53 8.92
C LEU A 130 4.21 6.31 10.21
N GLY A 131 2.93 6.48 10.55
CA GLY A 131 2.49 7.04 11.83
C GLY A 131 3.05 6.25 13.01
N ALA A 132 2.95 4.92 12.98
CA ALA A 132 3.48 4.06 14.04
C ALA A 132 5.00 4.13 14.18
N ILE A 133 5.75 4.20 13.05
CA ILE A 133 7.21 4.40 13.08
C ILE A 133 7.56 5.72 13.79
N ILE A 134 6.88 6.80 13.39
CA ILE A 134 7.10 8.14 13.92
C ILE A 134 6.75 8.22 15.41
N GLU A 135 5.57 7.73 15.80
CA GLU A 135 5.11 7.71 17.20
C GLU A 135 6.06 6.93 18.11
N ARG A 136 6.59 5.80 17.63
CA ARG A 136 7.57 5.02 18.38
C ARG A 136 8.87 5.79 18.60
N GLU A 137 9.38 6.49 17.58
CA GLU A 137 10.59 7.29 17.76
C GLU A 137 10.34 8.49 18.70
N GLN A 138 9.17 9.13 18.62
CA GLN A 138 8.78 10.16 19.60
C GLN A 138 8.81 9.63 21.03
N THR A 139 8.32 8.40 21.24
CA THR A 139 8.33 7.75 22.55
C THR A 139 9.75 7.50 23.07
N ARG A 140 10.72 7.31 22.18
CA ARG A 140 12.17 7.20 22.52
C ARG A 140 12.81 8.55 22.84
N GLY A 141 12.09 9.66 22.64
CA GLY A 141 12.62 11.02 22.77
C GLY A 141 13.42 11.50 21.57
N GLY A 142 13.30 10.81 20.42
CA GLY A 142 13.96 11.20 19.18
C GLY A 142 13.25 12.37 18.48
N GLU A 143 14.00 13.10 17.67
CA GLU A 143 13.43 14.12 16.79
C GLU A 143 12.77 13.45 15.57
N VAL A 144 11.57 13.88 15.23
CA VAL A 144 10.78 13.28 14.15
C VAL A 144 10.10 14.33 13.28
N PRO A 145 9.77 14.01 12.03
CA PRO A 145 8.95 14.86 11.19
C PRO A 145 7.46 14.69 11.52
N SER A 146 6.61 15.57 11.00
CA SER A 146 5.18 15.26 10.90
C SER A 146 4.95 14.12 9.90
N VAL A 147 3.88 13.34 10.11
CA VAL A 147 3.48 12.26 9.18
C VAL A 147 3.29 12.81 7.76
N GLY A 148 2.62 13.95 7.61
CA GLY A 148 2.42 14.60 6.31
C GLY A 148 3.74 14.92 5.60
N ARG A 149 4.71 15.50 6.31
CA ARG A 149 6.02 15.80 5.73
C ARG A 149 6.78 14.54 5.33
N ALA A 150 6.69 13.49 6.13
CA ALA A 150 7.30 12.21 5.80
C ALA A 150 6.66 11.59 4.54
N ILE A 151 5.33 11.66 4.38
CA ILE A 151 4.63 11.22 3.17
C ILE A 151 5.10 12.01 1.95
N ASP A 152 5.09 13.34 2.04
CA ASP A 152 5.47 14.23 0.94
C ASP A 152 6.93 14.02 0.50
N THR A 153 7.81 13.66 1.43
CA THR A 153 9.24 13.47 1.16
C THR A 153 9.56 12.03 0.70
N LEU A 154 8.87 11.03 1.25
CA LEU A 154 9.18 9.62 1.03
C LEU A 154 8.26 8.99 -0.02
N LEU A 155 6.96 8.96 0.24
CA LEU A 155 6.00 8.26 -0.60
C LEU A 155 5.70 9.04 -1.87
N GLY A 156 5.54 10.36 -1.80
CA GLY A 156 5.22 11.21 -2.95
C GLY A 156 6.17 10.96 -4.14
N PRO A 157 7.49 11.15 -3.98
CA PRO A 157 8.45 10.84 -5.02
C PRO A 157 8.41 9.37 -5.42
N LEU A 158 8.39 8.44 -4.45
CA LEU A 158 8.45 7.01 -4.72
C LEU A 158 7.32 6.53 -5.65
N TYR A 159 6.09 6.87 -5.28
CA TYR A 159 4.90 6.58 -6.08
C TYR A 159 4.90 7.34 -7.41
N TYR A 160 5.35 8.59 -7.43
CA TYR A 160 5.43 9.36 -8.68
C TYR A 160 6.33 8.66 -9.70
N ARG A 161 7.52 8.24 -9.27
CA ARG A 161 8.48 7.54 -10.14
C ARG A 161 7.93 6.18 -10.59
N ALA A 162 7.33 5.40 -9.69
CA ALA A 162 6.78 4.09 -10.03
C ALA A 162 5.60 4.18 -11.03
N ILE A 163 4.66 5.09 -10.79
CA ILE A 163 3.42 5.15 -11.58
C ILE A 163 3.63 5.88 -12.90
N PHE A 164 4.28 7.05 -12.88
CA PHE A 164 4.30 8.00 -13.99
C PHE A 164 5.62 8.02 -14.77
N SER A 165 6.63 7.28 -14.34
CA SER A 165 7.92 7.24 -15.03
C SER A 165 8.34 5.81 -15.42
N ALA A 166 9.26 5.70 -16.38
CA ALA A 166 9.90 4.44 -16.73
C ALA A 166 11.12 4.11 -15.84
N GLN A 167 11.40 4.92 -14.81
CA GLN A 167 12.53 4.70 -13.92
C GLN A 167 12.10 3.79 -12.76
N PRO A 168 12.92 2.81 -12.36
CA PRO A 168 12.59 1.95 -11.24
C PRO A 168 12.61 2.73 -9.92
N ALA A 169 11.61 2.49 -9.07
CA ALA A 169 11.59 2.93 -7.68
C ALA A 169 12.52 2.04 -6.84
N SER A 170 13.83 2.06 -7.11
CA SER A 170 14.79 1.14 -6.50
C SER A 170 14.96 1.37 -5.00
N SER A 171 15.36 0.31 -4.28
CA SER A 171 15.71 0.39 -2.85
C SER A 171 16.87 1.35 -2.57
N GLU A 172 17.80 1.53 -3.51
CA GLU A 172 18.85 2.54 -3.43
C GLU A 172 18.28 3.95 -3.42
N TRP A 173 17.36 4.25 -4.33
CA TRP A 173 16.73 5.56 -4.36
C TRP A 173 15.85 5.81 -3.13
N ALA A 174 15.11 4.80 -2.69
CA ALA A 174 14.32 4.84 -1.47
C ALA A 174 15.19 5.20 -0.24
N ARG A 175 16.38 4.61 -0.10
CA ARG A 175 17.36 4.99 0.93
C ARG A 175 17.82 6.46 0.80
N GLY A 176 18.02 6.95 -0.42
CA GLY A 176 18.34 8.36 -0.66
C GLY A 176 17.25 9.34 -0.20
N LEU A 177 15.97 8.97 -0.37
CA LEU A 177 14.84 9.75 0.14
C LEU A 177 14.83 9.78 1.68
N VAL A 178 15.09 8.65 2.32
CA VAL A 178 15.22 8.56 3.80
C VAL A 178 16.36 9.45 4.30
N ALA A 179 17.54 9.35 3.69
CA ALA A 179 18.70 10.18 4.05
C ALA A 179 18.38 11.69 3.92
N THR A 180 17.61 12.07 2.90
CA THR A 180 17.17 13.46 2.67
C THR A 180 16.24 13.94 3.80
N LEU A 181 15.26 13.14 4.19
CA LEU A 181 14.35 13.46 5.28
C LEU A 181 15.11 13.59 6.62
N LEU A 182 16.00 12.66 6.93
CA LEU A 182 16.80 12.68 8.16
C LEU A 182 17.78 13.87 8.21
N ALA A 183 18.32 14.30 7.06
CA ALA A 183 19.12 15.51 6.99
C ALA A 183 18.28 16.77 7.24
N ALA A 184 17.03 16.81 6.77
CA ALA A 184 16.13 17.93 7.01
C ALA A 184 15.75 18.05 8.49
N ILE A 185 15.40 16.94 9.15
CA ILE A 185 15.08 16.91 10.59
C ILE A 185 16.24 17.49 11.42
N ARG A 186 17.48 17.02 11.18
CA ARG A 186 18.67 17.50 11.89
C ARG A 186 18.98 18.99 11.70
N ARG A 187 18.53 19.60 10.59
CA ARG A 187 18.72 21.04 10.34
C ARG A 187 17.66 21.89 11.01
N GLU A 188 16.50 21.30 11.31
CA GLU A 188 15.38 21.94 11.99
C GLU A 188 15.47 21.78 13.51
N ALA A 189 16.32 20.87 13.99
CA ALA A 189 16.76 20.79 15.37
C ALA A 189 17.24 22.17 15.85
N PRO A 190 16.67 22.73 16.94
CA PRO A 190 17.12 24.00 17.45
C PRO A 190 18.60 23.89 17.80
N LEU A 191 19.41 24.83 17.28
CA LEU A 191 20.77 25.05 17.77
C LEU A 191 20.65 25.23 19.29
N GLY A 192 21.14 24.26 20.06
CA GLY A 192 21.10 24.31 21.52
C GLY A 192 21.61 25.66 22.03
N PRO A 193 21.14 26.16 23.19
CA PRO A 193 21.46 27.50 23.66
C PRO A 193 22.97 27.70 23.68
N GLY A 194 23.48 28.43 22.68
CA GLY A 194 24.87 28.77 22.56
C GLY A 194 25.26 29.55 23.80
N GLY A 195 26.22 29.01 24.55
CA GLY A 195 26.75 29.66 25.73
C GLY A 195 27.14 31.09 25.40
N SER A 196 26.53 32.04 26.11
CA SER A 196 26.98 33.42 26.09
C SER A 196 28.47 33.45 26.45
N PRO A 197 29.33 34.11 25.65
CA PRO A 197 30.68 34.39 26.09
C PRO A 197 30.56 35.45 27.18
N THR A 198 30.89 35.08 28.42
CA THR A 198 31.24 36.05 29.46
C THR A 198 32.43 36.87 28.96
N GLY A 199 32.19 38.16 28.73
CA GLY A 199 33.19 39.20 28.47
C GLY A 199 32.65 40.54 28.94
#